data_AF-A0A925CPG3-F1
#
_entry.id   AF-A0A925CPG3-F1
#
_cell.length_a   1.000
_cell.length_b   1.000
_cell.length_c   1.000
_cell.angle_alpha   90.00
_cell.angle_beta   90.00
_cell.angle_gamma   90.00
#
_symmetry.space_group_name_H-M   'P 1'
#
loop_
_entity.id
_entity.type
_entity.pdbx_description
1 polymer ?
#
loop_
_entity_poly.entity_id
_entity_poly.type
_entity_poly.pdbx_seq_one_letter_code
_entity_poly.pdbx_strand_id
1 'polypeptide(L)'
;MRAAALTAALLIGTGVTAGAQGGPPGGGMGGGRRAPDAMALLEKTLAGIDGLTDAQKDTLTKIETAYKSKFTASSTAMREAMMAARQGGGAPDMSAMTKMRESMAAMRKEELGFARAVLTSAQHPKFDENVKAEEAEAAERAAQMRQRMGGNPPK
;
A
#
# COMPACT_ATOMS: atom_id res chain seq x y z
N MET A 1 2.27 48.80 18.82
CA MET A 1 1.90 48.54 20.23
C MET A 1 2.47 47.16 20.58
N ARG A 2 3.65 47.05 21.21
CA ARG A 2 3.88 46.83 22.66
C ARG A 2 2.89 45.83 23.29
N ALA A 3 3.32 44.58 23.50
CA ALA A 3 3.59 43.94 24.81
C ALA A 3 2.53 42.84 25.06
N ALA A 4 2.75 41.70 25.73
CA ALA A 4 3.66 41.41 26.83
C ALA A 4 4.01 39.91 26.92
N ALA A 5 5.17 39.63 27.50
CA ALA A 5 5.58 38.33 28.00
C ALA A 5 4.86 38.00 29.32
N LEU A 6 4.69 36.70 29.62
CA LEU A 6 4.55 36.23 31.00
C LEU A 6 5.26 34.90 31.19
N THR A 7 6.30 34.96 32.00
CA THR A 7 7.10 33.85 32.54
C THR A 7 6.43 33.40 33.84
N ALA A 8 6.32 32.09 34.08
CA ALA A 8 6.11 31.54 35.42
C ALA A 8 6.96 30.28 35.58
N ALA A 9 7.76 30.27 36.64
CA ALA A 9 8.80 29.30 36.93
C ALA A 9 8.39 28.30 38.01
N LEU A 10 8.97 27.10 37.91
CA LEU A 10 9.49 26.23 38.98
C LEU A 10 8.54 25.70 40.08
N LEU A 11 8.49 24.36 40.24
CA LEU A 11 8.82 23.69 41.52
C LEU A 11 8.99 22.16 41.34
N ILE A 12 9.88 21.64 42.18
CA ILE A 12 10.61 20.36 42.16
C ILE A 12 9.76 19.22 42.73
N GLY A 13 9.93 18.00 42.19
CA GLY A 13 9.41 16.77 42.80
C GLY A 13 10.22 15.54 42.37
N THR A 14 11.18 15.17 43.20
CA THR A 14 12.02 13.96 43.10
C THR A 14 11.23 12.67 43.22
N GLY A 15 11.45 11.74 42.30
CA GLY A 15 11.00 10.35 42.38
C GLY A 15 11.95 9.44 41.60
N VAL A 16 13.14 9.20 42.15
CA VAL A 16 14.06 8.17 41.66
C VAL A 16 13.67 6.87 42.35
N THR A 17 12.93 6.00 41.66
CA THR A 17 12.89 4.58 41.98
C THR A 17 13.50 3.82 40.82
N ALA A 18 14.84 3.74 40.85
CA ALA A 18 15.56 2.71 40.15
C ALA A 18 15.29 1.36 40.83
N GLY A 19 14.78 0.38 40.08
CA GLY A 19 14.61 -0.98 40.55
C GLY A 19 14.05 -1.89 39.46
N ALA A 20 14.89 -2.80 38.95
CA ALA A 20 14.57 -3.99 38.15
C ALA A 20 14.21 -3.81 36.66
N GLN A 21 15.24 -3.53 35.86
CA GLN A 21 15.74 -4.41 34.80
C GLN A 21 14.75 -5.44 34.21
N GLY A 22 14.03 -5.02 33.16
CA GLY A 22 13.40 -5.89 32.17
C GLY A 22 13.40 -5.11 30.86
N GLY A 23 14.27 -5.49 29.93
CA GLY A 23 14.59 -4.72 28.72
C GLY A 23 13.35 -4.32 27.88
N PRO A 24 13.51 -3.34 26.96
CA PRO A 24 12.42 -2.95 26.08
C PRO A 24 11.88 -4.21 25.36
N PRO A 25 10.58 -4.54 25.47
CA PRO A 25 10.04 -5.66 24.73
C PRO A 25 10.08 -5.31 23.24
N GLY A 26 11.07 -5.91 22.57
CA GLY A 26 10.98 -6.33 21.19
C GLY A 26 11.02 -5.21 20.16
N GLY A 27 12.24 -4.87 19.73
CA GLY A 27 12.51 -4.48 18.35
C GLY A 27 12.07 -5.61 17.41
N GLY A 28 10.80 -5.62 17.04
CA GLY A 28 10.21 -6.54 16.07
C GLY A 28 10.43 -6.02 14.65
N MET A 29 11.52 -6.46 14.06
CA MET A 29 11.69 -6.84 12.66
C MET A 29 10.73 -6.21 11.62
N GLY A 30 11.30 -5.32 10.79
CA GLY A 30 11.12 -5.34 9.33
C GLY A 30 9.68 -5.35 8.79
N GLY A 31 9.14 -4.16 8.55
CA GLY A 31 7.96 -4.02 7.72
C GLY A 31 7.63 -2.56 7.59
N GLY A 32 8.40 -1.84 6.75
CA GLY A 32 8.09 -0.49 6.37
C GLY A 32 6.61 -0.42 6.01
N ARG A 33 5.83 0.20 6.89
CA ARG A 33 4.42 0.50 6.67
C ARG A 33 4.41 1.47 5.49
N ARG A 34 4.41 0.96 4.26
CA ARG A 34 3.87 1.74 3.16
C ARG A 34 2.45 2.04 3.59
N ALA A 35 2.20 3.32 3.86
CA ALA A 35 0.84 3.80 4.05
C ALA A 35 -0.01 3.25 2.89
N PRO A 36 -1.25 2.80 3.15
CA PRO A 36 -2.14 2.36 2.07
C PRO A 36 -2.33 3.43 0.98
N ASP A 37 -2.00 4.68 1.31
CA ASP A 37 -2.15 5.88 0.50
C ASP A 37 -0.95 6.16 -0.43
N ALA A 38 0.16 5.43 -0.25
CA ALA A 38 1.46 5.68 -0.90
C ALA A 38 1.66 4.97 -2.25
N MET A 39 0.60 4.42 -2.85
CA MET A 39 0.65 3.96 -4.23
C MET A 39 -0.08 4.97 -5.08
N ALA A 40 0.68 5.80 -5.79
CA ALA A 40 0.16 6.32 -7.04
C ALA A 40 -0.01 5.10 -7.96
N LEU A 41 -1.25 4.73 -8.24
CA LEU A 41 -1.58 3.47 -8.92
C LEU A 41 -1.09 3.50 -10.37
N LEU A 42 -1.06 4.68 -11.00
CA LEU A 42 -0.69 4.79 -12.40
C LEU A 42 0.73 5.31 -12.62
N GLU A 43 1.41 5.86 -11.61
CA GLU A 43 2.72 6.48 -11.75
C GLU A 43 3.75 5.57 -12.45
N LYS A 44 3.89 4.33 -11.99
CA LYS A 44 4.80 3.35 -12.61
C LYS A 44 4.41 3.03 -14.06
N THR A 45 3.13 2.83 -14.32
CA THR A 45 2.64 2.47 -15.65
C THR A 45 2.74 3.62 -16.65
N LEU A 46 2.67 4.87 -16.18
CA LEU A 46 2.79 6.08 -16.99
C LEU A 46 4.25 6.58 -17.11
N ALA A 47 5.20 5.94 -16.42
CA ALA A 47 6.58 6.37 -16.38
C ALA A 47 7.23 6.38 -17.78
N GLY A 48 7.81 7.53 -18.15
CA GLY A 48 8.47 7.71 -19.44
C GLY A 48 7.52 7.72 -20.65
N ILE A 49 6.21 7.92 -20.44
CA ILE A 49 5.28 8.21 -21.53
C ILE A 49 5.36 9.70 -21.84
N ASP A 50 5.89 10.00 -23.02
CA ASP A 50 5.98 11.37 -23.51
C ASP A 50 4.66 11.88 -24.12
N GLY A 51 4.52 13.20 -24.20
CA GLY A 51 3.42 13.86 -24.92
C GLY A 51 2.05 13.69 -24.26
N LEU A 52 1.98 13.41 -22.96
CA LEU A 52 0.71 13.44 -22.22
C LEU A 52 0.13 14.86 -22.23
N THR A 53 -1.04 15.02 -22.85
CA THR A 53 -1.77 16.28 -22.82
C THR A 53 -2.37 16.53 -21.43
N ASP A 54 -2.71 17.79 -21.12
CA ASP A 54 -3.32 18.11 -19.83
C ASP A 54 -4.69 17.43 -19.67
N ALA A 55 -5.47 17.31 -20.76
CA ALA A 55 -6.72 16.57 -20.76
C ALA A 55 -6.53 15.07 -20.44
N GLN A 56 -5.46 14.44 -20.95
CA GLN A 56 -5.11 13.06 -20.62
C GLN A 56 -4.73 12.94 -19.14
N LYS A 57 -3.86 13.83 -18.63
CA LYS A 57 -3.44 13.85 -17.22
C LYS A 57 -4.62 14.02 -16.28
N ASP A 58 -5.54 14.93 -16.59
CA ASP A 58 -6.76 15.16 -15.80
C ASP A 58 -7.63 13.91 -15.75
N THR A 59 -7.80 13.23 -16.90
CA THR A 59 -8.60 12.01 -16.97
C THR A 59 -7.94 10.86 -16.23
N LEU A 60 -6.63 10.68 -16.38
CA LEU A 60 -5.84 9.68 -15.65
C LEU A 60 -5.90 9.92 -14.13
N THR A 61 -5.82 11.18 -13.69
CA THR A 61 -5.96 11.55 -12.26
C THR A 61 -7.34 11.21 -11.71
N LYS A 62 -8.40 11.41 -12.51
CA LYS A 62 -9.78 11.03 -12.13
C LYS A 62 -9.93 9.51 -12.03
N ILE A 63 -9.37 8.75 -12.98
CA ILE A 63 -9.34 7.28 -12.95
C ILE A 63 -8.64 6.83 -11.68
N GLU A 64 -7.42 7.29 -11.44
CA GLU A 64 -6.62 6.94 -10.27
C GLU A 64 -7.34 7.27 -8.95
N THR A 65 -7.95 8.44 -8.85
CA THR A 65 -8.72 8.84 -7.66
C THR A 65 -9.90 7.89 -7.40
N ALA A 66 -10.64 7.53 -8.45
CA ALA A 66 -11.76 6.61 -8.34
C ALA A 66 -11.30 5.21 -7.87
N TYR A 67 -10.21 4.69 -8.43
CA TYR A 67 -9.71 3.36 -8.07
C TYR A 67 -8.99 3.33 -6.73
N LYS A 68 -8.28 4.40 -6.34
CA LYS A 68 -7.66 4.52 -5.02
C LYS A 68 -8.66 4.29 -3.90
N SER A 69 -9.86 4.87 -4.00
CA SER A 69 -10.92 4.65 -3.00
C SER A 69 -11.36 3.18 -2.92
N LYS A 70 -11.54 2.51 -4.06
CA LYS A 70 -11.93 1.09 -4.16
C LYS A 70 -10.85 0.15 -3.59
N PHE A 71 -9.59 0.43 -3.88
CA PHE A 71 -8.46 -0.33 -3.35
C PHE A 71 -8.29 -0.13 -1.84
N THR A 72 -8.44 1.10 -1.34
CA THR A 72 -8.39 1.39 0.10
C THR A 72 -9.49 0.66 0.85
N ALA A 73 -10.73 0.66 0.33
CA ALA A 73 -11.83 -0.08 0.93
C ALA A 73 -11.55 -1.60 0.98
N SER A 74 -11.09 -2.18 -0.14
CA SER A 74 -10.79 -3.61 -0.21
C SER A 74 -9.61 -4.02 0.69
N SER A 75 -8.58 -3.17 0.76
CA SER A 75 -7.41 -3.39 1.64
C SER A 75 -7.79 -3.28 3.12
N THR A 76 -8.71 -2.38 3.46
CA THR A 76 -9.23 -2.22 4.82
C THR A 76 -10.04 -3.45 5.23
N ALA A 77 -10.96 -3.90 4.38
CA ALA A 77 -11.73 -5.12 4.61
C ALA A 77 -10.82 -6.36 4.80
N MET A 78 -9.76 -6.47 3.99
CA MET A 78 -8.78 -7.56 4.13
C MET A 78 -8.07 -7.51 5.49
N ARG A 79 -7.65 -6.31 5.93
CA ARG A 79 -6.99 -6.11 7.21
C ARG A 79 -7.92 -6.45 8.37
N GLU A 80 -9.16 -6.01 8.31
CA GLU A 80 -10.18 -6.29 9.33
C GLU A 80 -10.45 -7.78 9.45
N ALA A 81 -10.62 -8.48 8.33
CA ALA A 81 -10.79 -9.94 8.31
C ALA A 81 -9.62 -10.67 8.97
N MET A 82 -8.38 -10.26 8.70
CA MET A 82 -7.20 -10.84 9.36
C MET A 82 -7.13 -10.52 10.85
N MET A 83 -7.46 -9.29 11.25
CA MET A 83 -7.47 -8.89 12.66
C MET A 83 -8.55 -9.63 13.46
N ALA A 84 -9.74 -9.80 12.89
CA ALA A 84 -10.83 -10.54 13.50
C ALA A 84 -10.46 -12.02 13.72
N ALA A 85 -9.86 -12.68 12.72
CA ALA A 85 -9.40 -14.06 12.86
C ALA A 85 -8.36 -14.21 13.97
N ARG A 86 -7.39 -13.28 14.04
CA ARG A 86 -6.37 -13.25 15.09
C ARG A 86 -6.97 -13.06 16.49
N GLN A 87 -7.94 -12.15 16.64
CA GLN A 87 -8.62 -11.91 17.92
C GLN A 87 -9.46 -13.10 18.37
N GLY A 88 -10.08 -13.82 17.42
CA GLY A 88 -10.81 -15.06 17.68
C GLY A 88 -9.94 -16.29 17.92
N GLY A 89 -8.61 -16.16 17.90
CA GLY A 89 -7.68 -17.28 18.09
C GLY A 89 -7.62 -18.29 16.93
N GLY A 90 -8.16 -17.91 15.76
CA GLY A 90 -8.28 -18.78 14.58
C GLY A 90 -7.44 -18.32 13.39
N ALA A 91 -7.40 -19.15 12.35
CA ALA A 91 -6.86 -18.77 11.05
C ALA A 91 -7.91 -17.96 10.25
N PRO A 92 -7.49 -16.98 9.44
CA PRO A 92 -8.40 -16.28 8.54
C PRO A 92 -9.00 -17.24 7.50
N ASP A 93 -10.23 -16.97 7.06
CA ASP A 93 -10.86 -17.71 5.97
C ASP A 93 -10.07 -17.48 4.67
N MET A 94 -9.28 -18.49 4.30
CA MET A 94 -8.40 -18.43 3.14
C MET A 94 -9.18 -18.38 1.82
N SER A 95 -10.41 -18.89 1.77
CA SER A 95 -11.27 -18.80 0.58
C SER A 95 -11.75 -17.36 0.38
N ALA A 96 -12.26 -16.74 1.44
CA ALA A 96 -12.66 -15.32 1.41
C ALA A 96 -11.48 -14.40 1.06
N MET A 97 -10.31 -14.64 1.66
CA MET A 97 -9.09 -13.88 1.37
C MET A 97 -8.63 -14.04 -0.09
N THR A 98 -8.80 -15.22 -0.67
CA THR A 98 -8.46 -15.47 -2.08
C THR A 98 -9.39 -14.74 -3.02
N LYS A 99 -10.71 -14.82 -2.80
CA LYS A 99 -11.71 -14.06 -3.59
C LYS A 99 -11.46 -12.55 -3.52
N MET A 100 -11.07 -12.04 -2.35
CA MET A 100 -10.76 -10.62 -2.18
C MET A 100 -9.50 -10.20 -2.95
N ARG A 101 -8.47 -11.06 -2.99
CA ARG A 101 -7.27 -10.84 -3.83
C ARG A 101 -7.62 -10.85 -5.32
N GLU A 102 -8.43 -11.80 -5.76
CA GLU A 102 -8.90 -11.89 -7.16
C GLU A 102 -9.71 -10.64 -7.55
N SER A 103 -10.59 -10.17 -6.67
CA SER A 103 -11.34 -8.93 -6.87
C SER A 103 -10.42 -7.71 -7.03
N MET A 104 -9.39 -7.60 -6.19
CA MET A 104 -8.40 -6.51 -6.33
C MET A 104 -7.61 -6.62 -7.64
N ALA A 105 -7.22 -7.82 -8.07
CA ALA A 105 -6.55 -8.03 -9.35
C ALA A 105 -7.46 -7.65 -10.53
N ALA A 106 -8.75 -8.00 -10.47
CA ALA A 106 -9.73 -7.60 -11.48
C ALA A 106 -9.90 -6.08 -11.55
N MET A 107 -10.02 -5.39 -10.41
CA MET A 107 -10.08 -3.93 -10.36
C MET A 107 -8.81 -3.29 -10.94
N ARG A 108 -7.63 -3.85 -10.67
CA ARG A 108 -6.38 -3.36 -11.24
C ARG A 108 -6.36 -3.48 -12.75
N LYS A 109 -6.79 -4.62 -13.29
CA LYS A 109 -6.90 -4.83 -14.74
C LYS A 109 -7.87 -3.84 -15.38
N GLU A 110 -9.00 -3.58 -14.72
CA GLU A 110 -9.99 -2.62 -15.18
C GLU A 110 -9.43 -1.18 -15.20
N GLU A 111 -8.78 -0.75 -14.12
CA GLU A 111 -8.10 0.54 -14.03
C GLU A 111 -7.09 0.74 -15.17
N LEU A 112 -6.23 -0.25 -15.40
CA LEU A 112 -5.23 -0.21 -16.47
C LEU A 112 -5.86 -0.17 -17.86
N GLY A 113 -6.98 -0.87 -18.06
CA GLY A 113 -7.77 -0.81 -19.29
C GLY A 113 -8.31 0.59 -19.56
N PHE A 114 -8.86 1.25 -18.54
CA PHE A 114 -9.33 2.63 -18.65
C PHE A 114 -8.17 3.61 -18.87
N ALA A 115 -7.06 3.46 -18.16
CA ALA A 115 -5.88 4.29 -18.36
C ALA A 115 -5.34 4.17 -19.78
N ARG A 116 -5.21 2.94 -20.31
CA ARG A 116 -4.77 2.68 -21.68
C ARG A 116 -5.70 3.31 -22.72
N ALA A 117 -7.02 3.33 -22.48
CA ALA A 117 -8.00 3.93 -23.39
C ALA A 117 -7.89 5.46 -23.49
N VAL A 118 -7.34 6.13 -22.47
CA VAL A 118 -7.05 7.58 -22.51
C VAL A 118 -5.81 7.90 -23.34
N LEU A 119 -4.88 6.94 -23.44
CA LEU A 119 -3.63 7.09 -24.15
C LEU A 119 -3.84 6.94 -25.67
N THR A 120 -2.98 7.62 -26.43
CA THR A 120 -2.93 7.46 -27.88
C THR A 120 -2.24 6.16 -28.27
N SER A 121 -2.48 5.70 -29.51
CA SER A 121 -1.81 4.50 -30.05
C SER A 121 -0.28 4.59 -30.03
N ALA A 122 0.29 5.80 -30.12
CA ALA A 122 1.73 6.03 -30.02
C ALA A 122 2.27 5.84 -28.58
N GLN A 123 1.43 6.05 -27.57
CA GLN A 123 1.78 5.92 -26.15
C GLN A 123 1.55 4.49 -25.61
N HIS A 124 0.67 3.72 -26.25
CA HIS A 124 0.34 2.35 -25.84
C HIS A 124 1.56 1.43 -25.68
N PRO A 125 2.55 1.40 -26.60
CA PRO A 125 3.68 0.48 -26.47
C PRO A 125 4.45 0.66 -25.16
N LYS A 126 4.71 1.91 -24.76
CA LYS A 126 5.44 2.19 -23.52
C LYS A 126 4.60 1.88 -22.28
N PHE A 127 3.31 2.22 -22.31
CA PHE A 127 2.39 1.84 -21.25
C PHE A 127 2.33 0.32 -21.06
N ASP A 128 2.14 -0.43 -22.15
CA ASP A 128 2.01 -1.89 -22.13
C ASP A 128 3.32 -2.57 -21.67
N GLU A 129 4.48 -2.01 -22.03
CA GLU A 129 5.79 -2.43 -21.51
C GLU A 129 5.87 -2.24 -19.99
N ASN A 130 5.49 -1.06 -19.49
CA ASN A 130 5.54 -0.76 -18.06
C ASN A 130 4.57 -1.62 -17.25
N VAL A 131 3.37 -1.90 -17.79
CA VAL A 131 2.41 -2.84 -17.17
C VAL A 131 3.02 -4.23 -17.02
N LYS A 132 3.64 -4.76 -18.07
CA LYS A 132 4.31 -6.07 -18.02
C LYS A 132 5.45 -6.09 -17.01
N ALA A 133 6.23 -5.01 -16.92
CA ALA A 133 7.29 -4.90 -15.92
C ALA A 133 6.73 -4.94 -14.49
N GLU A 134 5.64 -4.22 -14.23
CA GLU A 134 4.98 -4.23 -12.92
C GLU A 134 4.40 -5.62 -12.56
N GLU A 135 3.80 -6.31 -13.53
CA GLU A 135 3.31 -7.68 -13.36
C GLU A 135 4.44 -8.66 -13.05
N ALA A 136 5.59 -8.53 -13.73
CA ALA A 136 6.78 -9.34 -13.46
C ALA A 136 7.32 -9.09 -12.03
N GLU A 137 7.45 -7.83 -11.61
CA GLU A 137 7.84 -7.46 -10.24
C GLU A 137 6.85 -8.02 -9.19
N ALA A 138 5.56 -8.03 -9.50
CA ALA A 138 4.53 -8.58 -8.62
C ALA A 138 4.65 -10.11 -8.50
N ALA A 139 4.88 -10.81 -9.62
CA ALA A 139 5.10 -12.25 -9.65
C ALA A 139 6.36 -12.66 -8.87
N GLU A 140 7.46 -11.93 -9.04
CA GLU A 140 8.70 -12.16 -8.30
C GLU A 140 8.50 -11.95 -6.79
N ARG A 141 7.82 -10.87 -6.38
CA ARG A 141 7.48 -10.65 -4.96
C ARG A 141 6.62 -11.78 -4.40
N ALA A 142 5.64 -12.27 -5.16
CA ALA A 142 4.80 -13.39 -4.75
C ALA A 142 5.62 -14.68 -4.59
N ALA A 143 6.54 -14.95 -5.52
CA ALA A 143 7.44 -16.11 -5.45
C ALA A 143 8.38 -16.02 -4.23
N GLN A 144 8.98 -14.86 -3.98
CA GLN A 144 9.83 -14.62 -2.81
C GLN A 144 9.04 -14.78 -1.50
N MET A 145 7.80 -14.28 -1.44
CA MET A 145 6.94 -14.49 -0.28
C MET A 145 6.65 -15.98 -0.05
N ARG A 146 6.35 -16.74 -1.12
CA ARG A 146 6.12 -18.19 -1.02
C ARG A 146 7.34 -18.94 -0.50
N GLN A 147 8.54 -18.58 -0.97
CA GLN A 147 9.81 -19.15 -0.49
C GLN A 147 10.04 -18.86 1.00
N ARG A 148 9.79 -17.62 1.43
CA ARG A 148 9.92 -17.21 2.85
C ARG A 148 8.92 -17.90 3.77
N MET A 149 7.76 -18.31 3.25
CA MET A 149 6.73 -19.03 3.99
C MET A 149 6.93 -20.55 4.00
N GLY A 150 8.09 -21.06 3.55
CA GLY A 150 8.43 -22.49 3.61
C GLY A 150 7.79 -23.36 2.53
N GLY A 151 7.25 -22.77 1.46
CA GLY A 151 6.68 -23.52 0.34
C GLY A 151 7.75 -24.05 -0.60
N ASN A 152 7.97 -25.37 -0.62
CA ASN A 152 8.75 -26.03 -1.66
C ASN A 152 8.10 -25.78 -3.04
N PRO A 153 8.87 -25.59 -4.13
CA PRO A 153 8.31 -25.43 -5.46
C PRO A 153 7.53 -26.69 -5.90
N PRO A 154 6.48 -26.55 -6.74
CA PRO A 154 5.82 -27.72 -7.32
C PRO A 154 6.83 -28.49 -8.18
N LYS A 155 6.82 -29.82 -8.02
CA LYS A 155 7.55 -30.75 -8.88
C LYS A 155 6.90 -30.86 -10.24
#